data_AF-A0A820PA45-F1
#
_entry.id   AF-A0A820PA45-F1
#
_cell.length_a   1.000
_cell.length_b   1.000
_cell.length_c   1.000
_cell.angle_alpha   90.00
_cell.angle_beta   90.00
_cell.angle_gamma   90.00
#
_symmetry.space_group_name_H-M   'P 1'
#
loop_
_entity.id
_entity.type
_entity.pdbx_description
1 polymer ?
#
loop_
_entity_poly.entity_id
_entity_poly.type
_entity_poly.pdbx_seq_one_letter_code
_entity_poly.pdbx_strand_id
1 'polypeptide(L)'
;ELKSDYYRSKFEIIVLSTGQHRELLHQSLMAFNQTVDIDLDLMMNNQSLPDLFHRIFFQINEQINLIKPNLLLVQGDTTTALVSALVAAYNQIPVAHVEAGLRTFNISNPFPEELNRKIIDSFAKLMFAPTTFAKEVLIREGACETDIFITGHTGVDAFYQYYKHENPNKKQFNIKIN
;
A
#
# COMPACT_ATOMS: atom_id res chain seq x y z
N GLU A 1 -14.30 -16.53 13.37
CA GLU A 1 -13.38 -16.59 12.21
C GLU A 1 -12.98 -15.19 11.83
N LEU A 2 -11.69 -14.96 11.58
CA LEU A 2 -11.25 -13.71 10.96
C LEU A 2 -11.91 -13.63 9.58
N LYS A 3 -12.54 -12.50 9.24
CA LYS A 3 -13.14 -12.30 7.90
C LYS A 3 -12.13 -12.52 6.76
N SER A 4 -10.82 -12.58 7.04
CA SER A 4 -9.75 -12.83 6.07
C SER A 4 -9.92 -14.14 5.31
N ASP A 5 -10.30 -15.24 5.98
CA ASP A 5 -10.34 -16.56 5.34
C ASP A 5 -11.50 -16.67 4.34
N TYR A 6 -12.62 -16.03 4.67
CA TYR A 6 -13.75 -15.90 3.76
C TYR A 6 -13.38 -15.14 2.47
N TYR A 7 -12.68 -14.01 2.58
CA TYR A 7 -12.30 -13.23 1.39
C TYR A 7 -11.17 -13.88 0.59
N ARG A 8 -10.25 -14.61 1.24
CA ARG A 8 -9.21 -15.41 0.55
C ARG A 8 -9.80 -16.46 -0.40
N SER A 9 -10.96 -17.02 -0.07
CA SER A 9 -11.63 -17.96 -0.98
C SER A 9 -12.18 -17.32 -2.26
N LYS A 10 -12.23 -15.99 -2.34
CA LYS A 10 -12.79 -15.23 -3.47
C LYS A 10 -11.74 -14.51 -4.32
N PHE A 11 -10.53 -14.35 -3.80
CA PHE A 11 -9.45 -13.62 -4.46
C PHE A 11 -8.20 -14.49 -4.48
N GLU A 12 -7.61 -14.62 -5.67
CA GLU A 12 -6.22 -15.03 -5.77
C GLU A 12 -5.34 -13.81 -5.44
N ILE A 13 -4.62 -13.90 -4.32
CA ILE A 13 -3.80 -12.80 -3.80
C ILE A 13 -2.34 -13.21 -3.96
N ILE A 14 -1.57 -12.33 -4.60
CA ILE A 14 -0.12 -12.46 -4.74
C ILE A 14 0.53 -11.28 -4.02
N VAL A 15 1.36 -11.57 -3.03
CA VAL A 15 2.16 -10.61 -2.29
C VAL A 15 3.52 -10.49 -2.94
N LEU A 16 3.77 -9.34 -3.57
CA LEU A 16 5.05 -9.02 -4.19
C LEU A 16 5.80 -8.00 -3.33
N SER A 17 7.08 -8.26 -3.09
CA SER A 17 8.01 -7.34 -2.44
C SER A 17 9.08 -6.87 -3.42
N THR A 18 9.40 -5.57 -3.38
CA THR A 18 10.57 -5.01 -4.08
C THR A 18 11.87 -5.14 -3.28
N GLY A 19 11.81 -5.70 -2.06
CA GLY A 19 12.97 -5.89 -1.18
C GLY A 19 13.31 -4.69 -0.30
N GLN A 20 12.48 -3.65 -0.23
CA GLN A 20 12.71 -2.52 0.68
C GLN A 20 12.64 -2.97 2.15
N HIS A 21 13.69 -2.71 2.94
CA HIS A 21 13.77 -3.09 4.36
C HIS A 21 13.36 -4.55 4.64
N ARG A 22 13.97 -5.49 3.91
CA ARG A 22 13.63 -6.93 3.92
C ARG A 22 13.42 -7.55 5.30
N GLU A 23 14.30 -7.25 6.26
CA GLU A 23 14.19 -7.77 7.63
C GLU A 23 12.94 -7.26 8.36
N LEU A 24 12.64 -5.96 8.27
CA LEU A 24 11.46 -5.35 8.90
C LEU A 24 10.17 -5.87 8.26
N LEU A 25 10.16 -6.02 6.93
CA LEU A 25 9.03 -6.59 6.21
C LEU A 25 8.80 -8.04 6.66
N HIS A 26 9.85 -8.85 6.71
CA HIS A 26 9.75 -10.25 7.09
C HIS A 26 9.27 -10.43 8.55
N GLN A 27 9.79 -9.62 9.49
CA GLN A 27 9.31 -9.61 10.87
C GLN A 27 7.83 -9.24 10.96
N SER A 28 7.42 -8.21 10.21
CA SER A 28 6.01 -7.80 10.15
C SER A 28 5.14 -8.92 9.60
N LEU A 29 5.49 -9.49 8.45
CA LEU A 29 4.71 -10.57 7.81
C LEU A 29 4.61 -11.82 8.69
N MET A 30 5.69 -12.21 9.37
CA MET A 30 5.68 -13.31 10.33
C MET A 30 4.68 -13.10 11.45
N ALA A 31 4.57 -11.88 12.00
CA ALA A 31 3.57 -11.56 13.01
C ALA A 31 2.12 -11.74 12.52
N PHE A 32 1.90 -11.76 11.20
CA PHE A 32 0.61 -11.97 10.55
C PHE A 32 0.45 -13.36 9.91
N ASN A 33 1.39 -14.29 10.13
CA ASN A 33 1.46 -15.58 9.43
C ASN A 33 1.31 -15.42 7.91
N GLN A 34 1.99 -14.42 7.35
CA GLN A 34 2.03 -14.14 5.91
C GLN A 34 3.41 -14.42 5.34
N THR A 35 3.43 -14.73 4.05
CA THR A 35 4.65 -14.89 3.24
C THR A 35 4.60 -13.96 2.03
N VAL A 36 5.77 -13.63 1.50
CA VAL A 36 5.90 -13.00 0.19
C VAL A 36 5.91 -14.10 -0.85
N ASP A 37 5.07 -13.99 -1.86
CA ASP A 37 5.02 -14.95 -2.98
C ASP A 37 6.13 -14.66 -4.00
N ILE A 38 6.44 -13.37 -4.20
CA ILE A 38 7.46 -12.91 -5.15
C ILE A 38 8.33 -11.86 -4.48
N ASP A 39 9.61 -12.18 -4.26
CA ASP A 39 10.62 -11.24 -3.74
C ASP A 39 11.58 -10.85 -4.86
N LEU A 40 11.53 -9.59 -5.29
CA LEU A 40 12.33 -9.09 -6.40
C LEU A 40 13.75 -8.66 -6.00
N ASP A 41 13.99 -8.44 -4.70
CA ASP A 41 15.31 -8.08 -4.14
C ASP A 41 16.02 -6.92 -4.89
N LEU A 42 15.31 -5.81 -5.14
CA LEU A 42 15.77 -4.73 -6.04
C LEU A 42 16.62 -3.66 -5.38
N MET A 43 16.81 -3.74 -4.07
CA MET A 43 17.44 -2.69 -3.28
C MET A 43 18.96 -2.78 -3.35
N MET A 44 19.59 -1.65 -3.62
CA MET A 44 21.03 -1.51 -3.66
C MET A 44 21.48 -0.38 -2.72
N ASN A 45 22.67 -0.52 -2.14
CA ASN A 45 23.28 0.52 -1.32
C ASN A 45 23.58 1.78 -2.15
N ASN A 46 23.33 2.95 -1.58
CA ASN A 46 23.63 4.27 -2.19
C ASN A 46 22.99 4.48 -3.59
N GLN A 47 21.88 3.81 -3.88
CA GLN A 47 21.14 3.98 -5.14
C GLN A 47 20.43 5.34 -5.22
N SER A 48 20.35 5.92 -6.43
CA SER A 48 19.53 7.11 -6.66
C SER A 48 18.04 6.74 -6.82
N LEU A 49 17.14 7.71 -6.62
CA LEU A 49 15.71 7.53 -6.88
C LEU A 49 15.43 7.13 -8.34
N PRO A 50 16.04 7.76 -9.38
CA PRO A 50 15.88 7.32 -10.76
C PRO A 50 16.34 5.87 -11.02
N ASP A 51 17.45 5.44 -10.43
CA ASP A 51 17.94 4.07 -10.61
C ASP A 51 16.98 3.05 -10.00
N LEU A 52 16.47 3.35 -8.79
CA LEU A 52 15.45 2.53 -8.14
C LEU A 52 14.17 2.50 -8.97
N PHE A 53 13.73 3.66 -9.46
CA PHE A 53 12.55 3.78 -10.31
C PHE A 53 12.66 2.88 -11.54
N HIS A 54 13.78 2.96 -12.27
CA HIS A 54 14.03 2.14 -13.46
C HIS A 54 13.95 0.64 -13.16
N ARG A 55 14.60 0.16 -12.09
CA ARG A 55 14.58 -1.27 -11.71
C ARG A 55 13.17 -1.75 -11.36
N ILE A 56 12.46 -0.99 -10.53
CA ILE A 56 11.09 -1.35 -10.14
C ILE A 56 10.19 -1.36 -11.38
N PHE A 57 10.31 -0.35 -12.26
CA PHE A 57 9.48 -0.25 -13.45
C PHE A 57 9.64 -1.48 -14.35
N PHE A 58 10.88 -1.85 -14.66
CA PHE A 58 11.18 -3.00 -15.50
C PHE A 58 10.64 -4.30 -14.88
N GLN A 59 10.94 -4.53 -13.61
CA GLN A 59 10.61 -5.80 -12.94
C GLN A 59 9.10 -5.94 -12.69
N ILE A 60 8.42 -4.87 -12.29
CA ILE A 60 6.95 -4.92 -12.12
C ILE A 60 6.27 -5.14 -13.47
N ASN A 61 6.78 -4.56 -14.56
CA ASN A 61 6.20 -4.79 -15.89
C ASN A 61 6.32 -6.26 -16.31
N GLU A 62 7.46 -6.89 -16.07
CA GLU A 62 7.64 -8.33 -16.29
C GLU A 62 6.64 -9.15 -15.46
N GLN A 63 6.51 -8.85 -14.16
CA GLN A 63 5.56 -9.57 -13.29
C GLN A 63 4.11 -9.37 -13.71
N ILE A 64 3.71 -8.16 -14.10
CA ILE A 64 2.35 -7.89 -14.59
C ILE A 64 2.06 -8.68 -15.87
N ASN A 65 3.01 -8.80 -16.79
CA ASN A 65 2.84 -9.58 -18.03
C ASN A 65 2.68 -11.09 -17.78
N LEU A 66 3.33 -11.59 -16.73
CA LEU A 66 3.24 -12.99 -16.30
C LEU A 66 1.94 -13.27 -15.53
N ILE A 67 1.66 -12.46 -14.51
CA ILE A 67 0.54 -12.66 -13.55
C ILE A 67 -0.79 -12.23 -14.16
N LYS A 68 -0.80 -11.15 -14.96
CA LYS A 68 -2.00 -10.51 -15.53
C LYS A 68 -3.07 -10.20 -14.47
N PRO A 69 -2.74 -9.44 -13.41
CA PRO A 69 -3.68 -9.19 -12.32
C PRO A 69 -4.85 -8.32 -12.80
N ASN A 70 -6.04 -8.55 -12.23
CA ASN A 70 -7.22 -7.72 -12.53
C ASN A 70 -7.25 -6.41 -11.74
N LEU A 71 -6.43 -6.28 -10.70
CA LEU A 71 -6.32 -5.11 -9.84
C LEU A 71 -4.92 -5.11 -9.21
N LEU A 72 -4.28 -3.95 -9.12
CA LEU A 72 -3.03 -3.78 -8.38
C LEU A 72 -3.28 -2.91 -7.14
N LEU A 73 -2.96 -3.44 -5.96
CA LEU A 73 -3.07 -2.74 -4.69
C LEU A 73 -1.68 -2.19 -4.29
N VAL A 74 -1.61 -0.89 -4.00
CA VAL A 74 -0.41 -0.25 -3.42
C VAL A 74 -0.77 0.41 -2.10
N GLN A 75 0.22 0.59 -1.22
CA GLN A 75 0.04 1.26 0.05
C GLN A 75 1.03 2.42 0.20
N GLY A 76 0.51 3.56 0.66
CA GLY A 76 1.30 4.69 1.07
C GLY A 76 2.03 5.39 -0.08
N ASP A 77 3.21 5.90 0.21
CA ASP A 77 3.85 6.99 -0.55
C ASP A 77 5.29 6.69 -0.99
N THR A 78 5.66 5.42 -0.97
CA THR A 78 7.01 5.00 -1.38
C THR A 78 7.20 5.09 -2.89
N THR A 79 8.46 5.15 -3.33
CA THR A 79 8.81 5.02 -4.76
C THR A 79 8.31 3.69 -5.34
N THR A 80 8.31 2.62 -4.54
CA THR A 80 7.72 1.33 -4.91
C THR A 80 6.23 1.46 -5.24
N ALA A 81 5.45 2.13 -4.38
CA ALA A 81 4.03 2.34 -4.59
C ALA A 81 3.77 3.14 -5.87
N LEU A 82 4.51 4.25 -6.06
CA LEU A 82 4.37 5.08 -7.26
C LEU A 82 4.67 4.29 -8.55
N VAL A 83 5.83 3.66 -8.61
CA VAL A 83 6.27 2.98 -9.84
C VAL A 83 5.34 1.82 -10.17
N SER A 84 4.96 1.03 -9.17
CA SER A 84 4.06 -0.11 -9.38
C SER A 84 2.68 0.34 -9.89
N ALA A 85 2.15 1.42 -9.31
CA ALA A 85 0.89 2.02 -9.75
C ALA A 85 0.98 2.54 -11.20
N LEU A 86 2.09 3.21 -11.57
CA LEU A 86 2.31 3.70 -12.92
C LEU A 86 2.38 2.57 -13.95
N VAL A 87 3.12 1.50 -13.65
CA VAL A 87 3.21 0.33 -14.56
C VAL A 87 1.84 -0.33 -14.72
N ALA A 88 1.07 -0.48 -13.65
CA ALA A 88 -0.30 -0.99 -13.72
C ALA A 88 -1.19 -0.11 -14.61
N ALA A 89 -1.15 1.21 -14.42
CA ALA A 89 -1.91 2.17 -15.23
C ALA A 89 -1.53 2.09 -16.72
N TYR A 90 -0.23 1.96 -17.06
CA TYR A 90 0.22 1.79 -18.45
C TYR A 90 -0.28 0.50 -19.10
N ASN A 91 -0.49 -0.55 -18.29
CA ASN A 91 -1.06 -1.81 -18.72
C ASN A 91 -2.59 -1.87 -18.58
N GLN A 92 -3.25 -0.73 -18.34
CA GLN A 92 -4.71 -0.62 -18.16
C GLN A 92 -5.27 -1.48 -17.01
N ILE A 93 -4.46 -1.74 -16.00
CA ILE A 93 -4.87 -2.45 -14.78
C ILE A 93 -5.29 -1.40 -13.76
N PRO A 94 -6.52 -1.50 -13.21
CA PRO A 94 -6.97 -0.55 -12.20
C PRO A 94 -6.08 -0.63 -10.95
N VAL A 95 -5.81 0.54 -10.38
CA VAL A 95 -5.02 0.68 -9.15
C VAL A 95 -5.93 0.97 -7.97
N ALA A 96 -5.69 0.25 -6.88
CA ALA A 96 -6.28 0.53 -5.58
C ALA A 96 -5.20 1.07 -4.64
N HIS A 97 -5.44 2.24 -4.03
CA HIS A 97 -4.48 2.92 -3.18
C HIS A 97 -4.94 2.91 -1.72
N VAL A 98 -4.20 2.18 -0.89
CA VAL A 98 -4.37 2.14 0.57
C VAL A 98 -3.65 3.32 1.19
N GLU A 99 -4.30 3.99 2.15
CA GLU A 99 -3.82 5.24 2.78
C GLU A 99 -3.83 6.46 1.83
N ALA A 100 -4.78 6.47 0.89
CA ALA A 100 -4.97 7.56 -0.06
C ALA A 100 -5.37 8.89 0.61
N GLY A 101 -4.99 10.02 0.00
CA GLY A 101 -5.47 11.35 0.38
C GLY A 101 -4.73 12.08 1.51
N LEU A 102 -3.67 11.49 2.07
CA LEU A 102 -2.80 12.22 3.01
C LEU A 102 -2.00 13.31 2.27
N ARG A 103 -1.94 14.52 2.82
CA ARG A 103 -1.22 15.65 2.21
C ARG A 103 -0.50 16.50 3.25
N THR A 104 0.70 16.94 2.90
CA THR A 104 1.37 18.08 3.54
C THR A 104 1.18 19.37 2.77
N PHE A 105 0.72 19.29 1.52
CA PHE A 105 0.61 20.40 0.56
C PHE A 105 1.95 21.05 0.22
N ASN A 106 3.06 20.35 0.49
CA ASN A 106 4.40 20.75 0.11
C ASN A 106 5.08 19.61 -0.66
N ILE A 107 5.15 19.74 -1.99
CA ILE A 107 5.67 18.69 -2.88
C ILE A 107 7.13 18.30 -2.59
N SER A 108 7.87 19.19 -1.94
CA SER A 108 9.27 19.00 -1.57
C SER A 108 9.45 18.56 -0.12
N ASN A 109 8.38 18.37 0.65
CA ASN A 109 8.47 17.95 2.05
C ASN A 109 7.20 17.24 2.56
N PRO A 110 7.28 15.95 2.92
CA PRO A 110 8.43 15.06 2.77
C PRO A 110 8.68 14.72 1.28
N PHE A 111 9.96 14.55 0.92
CA PHE A 111 10.39 14.24 -0.44
C PHE A 111 11.09 12.88 -0.48
N PRO A 112 10.69 11.96 -1.40
CA PRO A 112 9.73 12.14 -2.49
C PRO A 112 8.26 11.84 -2.16
N GLU A 113 7.92 11.61 -0.90
CA GLU A 113 6.66 10.98 -0.50
C GLU A 113 5.42 11.82 -0.87
N GLU A 114 5.43 13.15 -0.69
CA GLU A 114 4.29 13.99 -1.12
C GLU A 114 4.05 13.91 -2.63
N LEU A 115 5.12 13.90 -3.41
CA LEU A 115 5.04 13.75 -4.86
C LEU A 115 4.43 12.40 -5.24
N ASN A 116 4.93 11.32 -4.63
CA ASN A 116 4.50 9.96 -4.92
C ASN A 116 3.00 9.77 -4.67
N ARG A 117 2.51 10.06 -3.46
CA ARG A 117 1.08 9.86 -3.13
C ARG A 117 0.16 10.72 -3.96
N LYS A 118 0.54 11.97 -4.25
CA LYS A 118 -0.25 12.86 -5.10
C LYS A 118 -0.38 12.34 -6.53
N ILE A 119 0.70 11.78 -7.09
CA ILE A 119 0.66 11.17 -8.43
C ILE A 119 -0.22 9.92 -8.42
N ILE A 120 -0.06 9.01 -7.45
CA ILE A 120 -0.88 7.78 -7.37
C ILE A 120 -2.38 8.15 -7.28
N ASP A 121 -2.73 9.08 -6.40
CA ASP A 121 -4.12 9.52 -6.18
C ASP A 121 -4.76 10.15 -7.43
N SER A 122 -3.97 10.68 -8.36
CA SER A 122 -4.49 11.31 -9.59
C SER A 122 -5.09 10.32 -10.60
N PHE A 123 -4.79 9.03 -10.48
CA PHE A 123 -5.28 7.99 -11.41
C PHE A 123 -5.76 6.70 -10.73
N ALA A 124 -5.63 6.59 -9.41
CA ALA A 124 -6.14 5.43 -8.67
C ALA A 124 -7.66 5.28 -8.89
N LYS A 125 -8.09 4.05 -9.17
CA LYS A 125 -9.51 3.71 -9.39
C LYS A 125 -10.26 3.47 -8.09
N LEU A 126 -9.58 2.98 -7.06
CA LEU A 126 -10.14 2.79 -5.73
C LEU A 126 -9.21 3.47 -4.71
N MET A 127 -9.74 4.34 -3.87
CA MET A 127 -8.96 5.08 -2.88
C MET A 127 -9.48 4.78 -1.49
N PHE A 128 -8.65 4.14 -0.66
CA PHE A 128 -8.98 3.82 0.72
C PHE A 128 -8.39 4.90 1.64
N ALA A 129 -9.20 5.93 1.91
CA ALA A 129 -8.83 7.06 2.73
C ALA A 129 -8.91 6.69 4.23
N PRO A 130 -7.92 7.06 5.06
CA PRO A 130 -7.94 6.71 6.48
C PRO A 130 -8.89 7.59 7.29
N THR A 131 -9.23 8.79 6.81
CA THR A 131 -10.06 9.77 7.51
C THR A 131 -10.98 10.51 6.56
N THR A 132 -12.02 11.16 7.10
CA THR A 132 -12.89 12.08 6.33
C THR A 132 -12.08 13.22 5.72
N PHE A 133 -11.09 13.75 6.44
CA PHE A 133 -10.21 14.80 5.93
C PHE A 133 -9.45 14.34 4.67
N ALA A 134 -8.88 13.14 4.69
CA ALA A 134 -8.20 12.59 3.51
C ALA A 134 -9.17 12.42 2.32
N LYS A 135 -10.41 11.98 2.57
CA LYS A 135 -11.47 11.94 1.54
C LYS A 135 -11.77 13.33 0.96
N GLU A 136 -11.94 14.35 1.80
CA GLU A 136 -12.22 15.71 1.37
C GLU A 136 -11.10 16.29 0.50
N VAL A 137 -9.85 15.97 0.85
CA VAL A 137 -8.67 16.35 0.06
C VAL A 137 -8.70 15.71 -1.32
N LEU A 138 -8.98 14.41 -1.42
CA LEU A 138 -9.10 13.71 -2.71
C LEU A 138 -10.19 14.33 -3.59
N ILE A 139 -11.36 14.61 -3.02
CA ILE A 139 -12.47 15.27 -3.74
C ILE A 139 -12.05 16.65 -4.24
N ARG A 140 -11.35 17.43 -3.42
CA ARG A 140 -10.84 18.76 -3.81
C ARG A 140 -9.84 18.68 -4.96
N GLU A 141 -9.07 17.60 -5.04
CA GLU A 141 -8.11 17.35 -6.12
C GLU A 141 -8.74 16.74 -7.38
N GLY A 142 -10.07 16.54 -7.39
CA GLY A 142 -10.83 16.13 -8.58
C GLY A 142 -11.10 14.62 -8.66
N ALA A 143 -10.81 13.86 -7.60
CA ALA A 143 -11.12 12.44 -7.56
C ALA A 143 -12.64 12.20 -7.48
N CYS A 144 -13.11 11.12 -8.13
CA CYS A 144 -14.53 10.78 -8.14
C CYS A 144 -14.96 10.27 -6.75
N GLU A 145 -15.99 10.87 -6.15
CA GLU A 145 -16.42 10.49 -4.80
C GLU A 145 -16.83 9.01 -4.67
N THR A 146 -17.39 8.41 -5.73
CA THR A 146 -17.79 6.99 -5.73
C THR A 146 -16.61 6.02 -5.69
N ASP A 147 -15.40 6.51 -5.97
CA ASP A 147 -14.17 5.73 -5.96
C ASP A 147 -13.41 5.87 -4.62
N ILE A 148 -13.93 6.66 -3.66
CA ILE A 148 -13.29 6.94 -2.37
C ILE A 148 -14.04 6.27 -1.22
N PHE A 149 -13.32 5.49 -0.42
CA PHE A 149 -13.83 4.74 0.72
C PHE A 149 -13.09 5.15 1.99
N ILE A 150 -13.82 5.59 3.03
CA ILE A 150 -13.23 5.81 4.35
C ILE A 150 -13.08 4.47 5.05
N THR A 151 -11.86 4.06 5.36
CA THR A 151 -11.55 2.72 5.88
C THR A 151 -10.89 2.73 7.26
N GLY A 152 -10.35 3.87 7.71
CA GLY A 152 -9.45 3.90 8.85
C GLY A 152 -8.00 3.60 8.45
N HIS A 153 -7.11 3.54 9.43
CA HIS A 153 -5.68 3.34 9.20
C HIS A 153 -5.29 1.89 9.47
N THR A 154 -4.76 1.18 8.47
CA THR A 154 -4.40 -0.25 8.58
C THR A 154 -3.31 -0.50 9.63
N GLY A 155 -2.43 0.48 9.86
CA GLY A 155 -1.50 0.48 11.00
C GLY A 155 -2.16 0.27 12.38
N VAL A 156 -3.39 0.73 12.61
CA VAL A 156 -4.13 0.48 13.86
C VAL A 156 -4.55 -0.99 13.95
N ASP A 157 -4.99 -1.57 12.83
CA ASP A 157 -5.32 -2.99 12.75
C ASP A 157 -4.09 -3.87 12.99
N ALA A 158 -2.97 -3.50 12.36
CA ALA A 158 -1.69 -4.16 12.52
C ALA A 158 -1.23 -4.15 13.98
N PHE A 159 -1.28 -2.99 14.64
CA PHE A 159 -0.96 -2.86 16.06
C PHE A 159 -1.88 -3.72 16.94
N TYR A 160 -3.19 -3.70 16.69
CA TYR A 160 -4.15 -4.46 17.49
C TYR A 160 -3.96 -5.98 17.34
N GLN A 161 -3.64 -6.45 16.14
CA GLN A 161 -3.31 -7.85 15.88
C GLN A 161 -2.00 -8.28 16.55
N TYR A 162 -0.94 -7.48 16.40
CA TYR A 162 0.33 -7.72 17.09
C TYR A 162 0.14 -7.77 18.62
N TYR A 163 -0.60 -6.80 19.18
CA TYR A 163 -0.88 -6.77 20.61
C TYR A 163 -1.59 -8.04 21.10
N LYS A 164 -2.56 -8.54 20.35
CA LYS A 164 -3.27 -9.79 20.65
C LYS A 164 -2.37 -11.01 20.59
N HIS A 165 -1.48 -11.07 19.60
CA HIS A 165 -0.49 -12.14 19.47
C HIS A 165 0.43 -12.20 20.69
N GLU A 166 0.94 -11.04 21.13
CA GLU A 166 1.84 -10.94 22.30
C GLU A 166 1.11 -11.07 23.65
N ASN A 167 -0.20 -10.82 23.71
CA ASN A 167 -0.98 -10.81 24.96
C ASN A 167 -2.27 -11.66 24.85
N PRO A 168 -2.19 -12.98 24.61
CA PRO A 168 -3.35 -13.82 24.32
C PRO A 168 -4.39 -13.88 25.45
N ASN A 169 -4.01 -13.56 26.70
CA ASN A 169 -4.87 -13.61 27.88
C ASN A 169 -5.55 -12.29 28.26
N LYS A 170 -5.27 -11.16 27.57
CA LYS A 170 -5.88 -9.86 27.89
C LYS A 170 -7.10 -9.60 27.01
N LYS A 171 -8.29 -9.58 27.62
CA LYS A 171 -9.59 -9.48 26.92
C LYS A 171 -9.97 -8.09 26.42
N GLN A 172 -9.27 -7.02 26.80
CA GLN A 172 -9.69 -5.66 26.41
C GLN A 172 -8.54 -4.67 26.28
N PHE A 173 -8.51 -3.99 25.15
CA PHE A 173 -7.63 -2.86 24.86
C PHE A 173 -8.51 -1.60 24.86
N ASN A 174 -8.50 -0.84 25.95
CA ASN A 174 -9.25 0.42 26.06
C ASN A 174 -8.38 1.56 25.55
N ILE A 175 -8.44 1.85 24.25
CA ILE A 175 -7.92 3.12 23.72
C ILE A 175 -9.02 4.16 23.92
N LYS A 176 -8.86 5.03 24.91
CA LYS A 176 -9.58 6.31 24.93
C LYS A 176 -8.87 7.23 23.96
N ILE A 177 -9.42 7.37 22.75
CA ILE A 177 -9.05 8.46 21.86
C ILE A 177 -9.86 9.67 22.35
N ASN A 178 -9.19 10.64 22.96
CA ASN A 178 -9.77 11.95 23.27
C ASN A 178 -9.82 12.80 22.01
#